data_AF-A0A9P6YNJ8-F1
#
_entry.id   AF-A0A9P6YNJ8-F1
#
_cell.length_a   1.000
_cell.length_b   1.000
_cell.length_c   1.000
_cell.angle_alpha   90.00
_cell.angle_beta   90.00
_cell.angle_gamma   90.00
#
_symmetry.space_group_name_H-M   'P 1'
#
loop_
_entity.id
_entity.type
_entity.pdbx_description
1 polymer ?
#
loop_
_entity_poly.entity_id
_entity_poly.type
_entity_poly.pdbx_seq_one_letter_code
_entity_poly.pdbx_strand_id
1 'polypeptide(L)'
;MVLSDMNDGLSYELYEQTLCKQHPFSYLGVPFKPGGYLNSQELIEHNACEVFALTNVLTSVGANHYGFDRFLSTRFYAQIVRARLEYGLEVNRLTASQIKAPEDAQNECLLRTYCASKRASTRVLRHLSRLPTMKE
;
A
#
# COMPACT_ATOMS: atom_id res chain seq x y z
N MET A 1 -11.74 -16.43 -15.94
CA MET A 1 -12.92 -16.42 -16.82
C MET A 1 -13.32 -14.96 -16.96
N VAL A 2 -13.11 -14.38 -18.15
CA VAL A 2 -13.30 -12.95 -18.42
C VAL A 2 -14.78 -12.73 -18.71
N LEU A 3 -15.51 -12.09 -17.79
CA LEU A 3 -16.81 -11.51 -18.09
C LEU A 3 -16.58 -10.05 -18.46
N SER A 4 -16.33 -9.87 -19.75
CA SER A 4 -16.41 -8.61 -20.49
C SER A 4 -17.74 -7.88 -20.21
N ASP A 5 -17.68 -6.57 -19.97
CA ASP A 5 -18.61 -5.47 -20.34
C ASP A 5 -20.12 -5.74 -20.48
N MET A 6 -20.68 -6.73 -19.78
CA MET A 6 -22.09 -7.07 -19.84
C MET A 6 -22.84 -6.53 -18.64
N ASN A 7 -22.98 -5.21 -18.51
CA ASN A 7 -24.13 -4.68 -17.76
C ASN A 7 -24.52 -3.20 -17.98
N ASP A 8 -24.54 -2.73 -19.22
CA ASP A 8 -25.02 -1.37 -19.49
C ASP A 8 -26.53 -1.19 -19.21
N GLY A 9 -27.29 -2.30 -19.11
CA GLY A 9 -28.76 -2.29 -19.00
C GLY A 9 -29.38 -2.43 -17.60
N LEU A 10 -28.66 -2.88 -16.55
CA LEU A 10 -29.28 -3.00 -15.22
C LEU A 10 -29.37 -1.64 -14.52
N SER A 11 -30.59 -1.24 -14.19
CA SER A 11 -30.94 -0.10 -13.33
C SER A 11 -31.20 -0.61 -11.92
N TYR A 12 -30.57 0.01 -10.92
CA TYR A 12 -30.78 -0.32 -9.51
C TYR A 12 -31.53 0.82 -8.84
N GLU A 13 -32.49 0.50 -7.98
CA GLU A 13 -33.26 1.48 -7.23
C GLU A 13 -33.11 1.25 -5.73
N LEU A 14 -33.04 2.34 -4.97
CA LEU A 14 -33.07 2.34 -3.51
C LEU A 14 -34.10 3.37 -3.06
N TYR A 15 -35.13 2.94 -2.32
CA TYR A 15 -36.26 3.81 -1.93
C TYR A 15 -36.93 4.51 -3.12
N GLU A 16 -37.20 3.75 -4.20
CA GLU A 16 -37.84 4.28 -5.43
C GLU A 16 -37.00 5.38 -6.13
N GLN A 17 -35.71 5.51 -5.79
CA GLN A 17 -34.76 6.38 -6.47
C GLN A 17 -33.73 5.55 -7.22
N THR A 18 -33.58 5.82 -8.52
CA THR A 18 -32.56 5.18 -9.35
C THR A 18 -31.16 5.58 -8.88
N LEU A 19 -30.33 4.58 -8.59
CA LEU A 19 -28.95 4.79 -8.18
C LEU A 19 -28.11 5.25 -9.37
N CYS A 20 -27.38 6.35 -9.18
CA CYS A 20 -26.44 6.85 -10.18
C CYS A 20 -25.29 5.86 -10.36
N LYS A 21 -25.02 5.45 -11.60
CA LYS A 21 -23.84 4.65 -11.92
C LYS A 21 -22.61 5.57 -11.90
N GLN A 22 -21.71 5.34 -10.95
CA GLN A 22 -20.42 6.02 -10.94
C GLN A 22 -19.39 5.22 -11.75
N HIS A 23 -18.72 5.90 -12.68
CA HIS A 23 -17.44 5.47 -13.24
C HIS A 23 -16.34 5.60 -12.17
N PRO A 24 -15.13 5.04 -12.35
CA PRO A 24 -14.23 4.61 -11.27
C PRO A 24 -14.24 5.53 -10.05
N PHE A 25 -14.44 4.96 -8.86
CA PHE A 25 -14.51 5.73 -7.61
C PHE A 25 -13.60 5.11 -6.55
N SER A 26 -13.16 5.93 -5.60
CA SER A 26 -12.36 5.47 -4.46
C SER A 26 -13.19 5.55 -3.18
N TYR A 27 -13.17 4.49 -2.40
CA TYR A 27 -13.81 4.43 -1.08
C TYR A 27 -12.79 3.93 -0.05
N LEU A 28 -12.58 4.69 1.02
CA LEU A 28 -11.57 4.41 2.06
C LEU A 28 -10.15 4.19 1.49
N GLY A 29 -9.81 4.89 0.41
CA GLY A 29 -8.52 4.76 -0.29
C GLY A 29 -8.41 3.51 -1.16
N VAL A 30 -9.52 2.81 -1.41
CA VAL A 30 -9.58 1.61 -2.24
C VAL A 30 -10.25 1.97 -3.57
N PRO A 31 -9.54 1.86 -4.72
CA PRO A 31 -10.10 2.20 -6.02
C PRO A 31 -10.95 1.06 -6.59
N PHE A 32 -12.15 1.40 -7.05
CA PHE A 32 -13.10 0.51 -7.68
C PHE A 32 -13.26 0.85 -9.16
N LYS A 33 -13.22 -0.17 -10.02
CA LYS A 33 -13.54 -0.10 -11.44
C LYS A 33 -15.06 -0.25 -11.66
N PRO A 34 -15.58 0.20 -12.81
CA PRO A 34 -16.90 -0.16 -13.26
C PRO A 34 -17.14 -1.67 -13.14
N GLY A 35 -18.32 -2.06 -12.65
CA GLY A 35 -18.63 -3.45 -12.34
C GLY A 35 -18.28 -3.87 -10.90
N GLY A 36 -17.77 -2.97 -10.06
CA GLY A 36 -17.53 -3.21 -8.63
C GLY A 36 -16.23 -3.97 -8.33
N TYR A 37 -15.39 -4.19 -9.33
CA TYR A 37 -14.10 -4.86 -9.16
C TYR A 37 -13.05 -3.89 -8.61
N LEU A 38 -12.17 -4.40 -7.75
CA LEU A 38 -11.03 -3.63 -7.25
C LEU A 38 -10.02 -3.35 -8.36
N ASN A 39 -9.51 -2.12 -8.41
CA ASN A 39 -8.35 -1.80 -9.24
C ASN A 39 -7.05 -2.12 -8.49
N SER A 40 -6.62 -3.39 -8.54
CA SER A 40 -5.41 -3.83 -7.83
C SER A 40 -4.16 -3.02 -8.18
N GLN A 41 -4.01 -2.63 -9.44
CA GLN A 41 -2.84 -1.89 -9.90
C GLN A 41 -2.80 -0.48 -9.30
N GLU A 42 -3.92 0.24 -9.41
CA GLU A 42 -4.05 1.59 -8.85
C GLU A 42 -3.93 1.58 -7.33
N LEU A 43 -4.47 0.57 -6.65
CA LEU A 43 -4.31 0.41 -5.20
C LEU A 43 -2.83 0.26 -4.80
N ILE A 44 -2.06 -0.56 -5.53
CA ILE A 44 -0.64 -0.77 -5.26
C ILE A 44 0.16 0.50 -5.49
N GLU A 45 -0.07 1.18 -6.62
CA GLU A 45 0.62 2.42 -6.98
C GLU A 45 0.31 3.54 -5.97
N HIS A 46 -0.96 3.68 -5.60
CA HIS A 46 -1.40 4.62 -4.59
C HIS A 46 -0.74 4.35 -3.23
N ASN A 47 -0.79 3.11 -2.75
CA ASN A 47 -0.20 2.74 -1.47
C ASN A 47 1.33 2.93 -1.45
N ALA A 48 2.02 2.61 -2.54
CA ALA A 48 3.46 2.85 -2.66
C ALA A 48 3.78 4.35 -2.59
N CYS A 49 3.03 5.18 -3.33
CA CYS A 49 3.18 6.63 -3.32
C CYS A 49 2.94 7.22 -1.92
N GLU A 50 1.84 6.83 -1.26
CA GLU A 50 1.52 7.27 0.10
C GLU A 50 2.58 6.86 1.10
N VAL A 51 3.10 5.64 1.02
CA VAL A 51 4.14 5.13 1.92
C VAL A 51 5.44 5.91 1.76
N PHE A 52 5.80 6.34 0.55
CA PHE A 52 6.92 7.26 0.34
C PHE A 52 6.65 8.65 0.93
N ALA A 53 5.44 9.18 0.77
CA ALA A 53 5.06 10.46 1.36
C ALA A 53 5.12 10.41 2.89
N LEU A 54 4.56 9.36 3.51
CA LEU A 54 4.61 9.11 4.96
C LEU A 54 6.05 8.98 5.44
N THR A 55 6.89 8.24 4.72
CA THR A 55 8.31 8.10 5.05
C THR A 55 9.02 9.45 5.01
N ASN A 56 8.74 10.30 4.02
CA ASN A 56 9.31 11.65 3.95
C ASN A 56 8.89 12.51 5.15
N VAL A 57 7.60 12.48 5.54
CA VAL A 57 7.10 13.17 6.73
C VAL A 57 7.75 12.65 8.01
N LEU A 58 7.87 11.33 8.16
CA LEU A 58 8.57 10.74 9.30
C LEU A 58 10.03 11.19 9.35
N THR A 59 10.72 11.18 8.21
CA THR A 59 12.12 11.62 8.16
C THR A 59 12.29 13.12 8.46
N SER A 60 11.32 13.97 8.09
CA SER A 60 11.40 15.41 8.36
C SER A 60 11.18 15.76 9.82
N VAL A 61 10.39 14.97 10.55
CA VAL A 61 10.18 15.08 12.01
C VAL A 61 11.32 14.40 12.79
N GLY A 62 12.29 13.80 12.09
CA GLY A 62 13.45 13.14 12.71
C GLY A 62 13.20 11.70 13.11
N ALA A 63 12.06 11.08 12.72
CA ALA A 63 11.78 9.63 12.82
C ALA A 63 12.63 8.78 11.87
N ASN A 64 13.93 9.05 11.90
CA ASN A 64 15.02 8.33 11.28
C ASN A 64 16.15 8.19 12.32
N HIS A 65 17.17 7.40 12.00
CA HIS A 65 18.29 7.18 12.92
C HIS A 65 19.15 8.43 13.23
N TYR A 66 18.93 9.58 12.55
CA TYR A 66 19.59 10.84 12.91
C TYR A 66 18.85 11.58 14.04
N GLY A 67 17.54 11.40 14.19
CA GLY A 67 16.73 12.06 15.22
C GLY A 67 16.34 11.15 16.40
N PHE A 68 15.96 9.90 16.13
CA PHE A 68 15.64 8.91 17.17
C PHE A 68 16.56 7.69 17.10
N ASP A 69 16.62 6.93 18.20
CA ASP A 69 17.31 5.65 18.20
C ASP A 69 16.76 4.70 17.12
N ARG A 70 17.62 3.79 16.67
CA ARG A 70 17.34 2.84 15.59
C ARG A 70 16.15 1.93 15.90
N PHE A 71 15.99 1.49 17.15
CA PHE A 71 14.85 0.69 17.55
C PHE A 71 13.56 1.49 17.47
N LEU A 72 13.55 2.72 17.97
CA LEU A 72 12.36 3.57 17.95
C LEU A 72 11.96 3.98 16.53
N SER A 73 12.93 4.36 15.69
CA SER A 73 12.72 4.65 14.26
C SER A 73 12.11 3.45 13.52
N THR A 74 12.60 2.25 13.83
CA THR A 74 12.04 1.01 13.27
C THR A 74 10.60 0.76 13.72
N ARG A 75 10.26 1.08 14.98
CA ARG A 75 8.90 0.94 15.49
C ARG A 75 7.94 1.93 14.81
N PHE A 76 8.36 3.17 14.57
CA PHE A 76 7.57 4.12 13.78
C PHE A 76 7.31 3.62 12.36
N TYR A 77 8.35 3.10 11.69
CA TYR A 77 8.19 2.46 10.40
C TYR A 77 7.15 1.32 10.45
N ALA A 78 7.28 0.40 11.41
CA ALA A 78 6.40 -0.76 11.52
C ALA A 78 4.94 -0.38 11.79
N GLN A 79 4.70 0.62 12.64
CA GLN A 79 3.34 1.01 13.05
C GLN A 79 2.64 1.90 12.03
N ILE A 80 3.38 2.68 11.24
CA ILE A 80 2.78 3.69 10.35
C ILE A 80 2.93 3.25 8.89
N VAL A 81 4.17 3.06 8.45
CA VAL A 81 4.48 2.81 7.03
C VAL A 81 4.11 1.38 6.63
N ARG A 82 4.53 0.40 7.43
CA ARG A 82 4.22 -1.01 7.16
C ARG A 82 2.73 -1.29 7.27
N ALA A 83 2.06 -0.74 8.28
CA ALA A 83 0.61 -0.87 8.44
C ALA A 83 -0.18 -0.38 7.20
N ARG A 84 0.29 0.70 6.53
CA ARG A 84 -0.35 1.18 5.29
C ARG A 84 -0.19 0.19 4.13
N LEU A 85 0.99 -0.44 4.01
CA LEU A 85 1.21 -1.47 3.00
C LEU A 85 0.39 -2.73 3.27
N GLU A 86 0.32 -3.17 4.53
CA GLU A 86 -0.46 -4.34 4.96
C GLU A 86 -1.96 -4.15 4.71
N TYR A 87 -2.51 -2.96 4.96
CA TYR A 87 -3.88 -2.65 4.59
C TYR A 87 -4.17 -2.93 3.11
N GLY A 88 -3.25 -2.54 2.21
CA GLY A 88 -3.39 -2.82 0.79
C GLY A 88 -3.37 -4.31 0.42
N LEU A 89 -2.61 -5.12 1.17
CA LEU A 89 -2.53 -6.57 1.00
C LEU A 89 -3.80 -7.26 1.50
N GLU A 90 -4.31 -6.85 2.67
CA GLU A 90 -5.50 -7.46 3.28
C GLU A 90 -6.77 -7.16 2.48
N VAL A 91 -6.86 -5.96 1.89
CA VAL A 91 -8.00 -5.55 1.05
C VAL A 91 -8.06 -6.34 -0.25
N ASN A 92 -6.92 -6.78 -0.79
CA ASN A 92 -6.87 -7.37 -2.12
C ASN A 92 -5.86 -8.51 -2.23
N ARG A 93 -6.31 -9.66 -2.74
CA ARG A 93 -5.44 -10.80 -3.05
C ARG A 93 -4.54 -10.50 -4.23
N LEU A 94 -3.36 -9.97 -3.93
CA LEU A 94 -2.35 -9.64 -4.93
C LEU A 94 -1.70 -10.90 -5.50
N THR A 95 -1.44 -10.87 -6.80
CA THR A 95 -0.63 -11.91 -7.45
C THR A 95 0.85 -11.78 -7.05
N ALA A 96 1.64 -12.85 -7.22
CA ALA A 96 3.06 -12.83 -6.88
C ALA A 96 3.86 -11.74 -7.62
N SER A 97 3.44 -11.37 -8.84
CA SER A 97 4.04 -10.25 -9.59
C SER A 97 3.67 -8.90 -9.00
N GLN A 98 2.44 -8.75 -8.51
CA GLN A 98 1.93 -7.54 -7.87
C GLN A 98 2.54 -7.30 -6.48
N ILE A 99 2.84 -8.37 -5.72
CA ILE A 99 3.50 -8.27 -4.40
C ILE A 99 4.93 -7.71 -4.49
N LYS A 100 5.57 -7.79 -5.67
CA LYS A 100 6.91 -7.23 -5.85
C LYS A 100 6.96 -5.72 -5.60
N ALA A 101 5.96 -4.97 -6.05
CA ALA A 101 5.91 -3.53 -5.87
C ALA A 101 5.84 -3.08 -4.39
N PRO A 102 4.93 -3.61 -3.53
CA PRO A 102 4.93 -3.28 -2.11
C PRO A 102 6.18 -3.81 -1.38
N GLU A 103 6.76 -4.94 -1.80
CA GLU A 103 8.04 -5.43 -1.27
C GLU A 103 9.19 -4.44 -1.57
N ASP A 104 9.26 -3.94 -2.80
CA ASP A 104 10.26 -2.95 -3.22
C ASP A 104 10.04 -1.61 -2.48
N ALA A 105 8.80 -1.19 -2.28
CA ALA A 105 8.45 0.00 -1.49
C ALA A 105 8.87 -0.16 -0.01
N GLN A 106 8.61 -1.32 0.61
CA GLN A 106 9.10 -1.62 1.96
C GLN A 106 10.62 -1.52 2.04
N ASN A 107 11.34 -2.11 1.08
CA ASN A 107 12.79 -2.13 1.08
C ASN A 107 13.38 -0.72 0.99
N GLU A 108 12.85 0.11 0.08
CA GLU A 108 13.27 1.50 -0.08
C GLU A 108 12.96 2.33 1.18
N CYS A 109 11.79 2.15 1.79
CA CYS A 109 11.44 2.86 3.02
C CYS A 109 12.31 2.43 4.20
N LEU A 110 12.63 1.14 4.33
CA LEU A 110 13.56 0.65 5.35
C LEU A 110 14.96 1.24 5.17
N LEU A 111 15.47 1.30 3.94
CA LEU A 111 16.74 1.95 3.66
C LEU A 111 16.73 3.41 4.13
N ARG A 112 15.63 4.14 3.93
CA ARG A 112 15.47 5.52 4.39
C ARG A 112 15.40 5.66 5.90
N THR A 113 14.61 4.83 6.59
CA THR A 113 14.52 4.83 8.07
C THR A 113 15.89 4.60 8.71
N TYR A 114 16.67 3.70 8.13
CA TYR A 114 18.02 3.34 8.56
C TYR A 114 19.12 4.25 7.99
N CYS A 115 18.75 5.22 7.14
CA CYS A 115 19.58 5.92 6.16
C CYS A 115 20.78 5.11 5.65
N ALA A 116 20.49 3.89 5.24
CA ALA A 116 21.49 2.99 4.70
C ALA A 116 21.73 3.29 3.21
N SER A 117 22.92 2.90 2.72
CA SER A 117 23.22 2.94 1.28
C SER A 117 22.26 2.06 0.49
N LYS A 118 21.96 2.43 -0.77
CA LYS A 118 21.20 1.59 -1.71
C LYS A 118 21.79 0.19 -1.95
N ARG A 119 23.07 -0.01 -1.61
CA ARG A 119 23.76 -1.31 -1.69
C ARG A 119 23.62 -2.16 -0.42
N ALA A 120 23.01 -1.63 0.63
CA ALA A 120 22.85 -2.34 1.89
C ALA A 120 21.89 -3.53 1.73
N SER A 121 22.13 -4.58 2.51
CA SER A 121 21.29 -5.78 2.48
C SER A 121 19.93 -5.49 3.13
N THR A 122 18.89 -5.39 2.32
CA THR A 122 17.51 -5.22 2.78
C THR A 122 17.03 -6.42 3.60
N ARG A 123 17.55 -7.63 3.32
CA ARG A 123 17.30 -8.84 4.13
C ARG A 123 17.79 -8.69 5.56
N VAL A 124 19.00 -8.17 5.75
CA VAL A 124 19.57 -7.93 7.10
C VAL A 124 18.78 -6.84 7.81
N LEU A 125 18.44 -5.74 7.12
CA LEU A 125 17.65 -4.66 7.71
C LEU A 125 16.27 -5.14 8.16
N ARG A 126 15.59 -5.98 7.37
CA ARG A 126 14.33 -6.63 7.77
C ARG A 126 14.49 -7.53 8.98
N HIS A 127 15.57 -8.30 9.05
CA HIS A 127 15.84 -9.15 10.20
C HIS A 127 16.09 -8.34 11.48
N LEU A 128 16.90 -7.29 11.40
CA LEU A 128 17.16 -6.36 12.52
C LEU A 128 15.87 -5.68 13.00
N SER A 129 14.96 -5.39 12.08
CA SER A 129 13.67 -4.76 12.37
C SER A 129 12.55 -5.74 12.75
N ARG A 130 12.81 -7.06 12.71
CA ARG A 130 11.82 -8.12 12.94
C ARG A 130 10.61 -7.99 12.01
N LEU A 131 10.84 -7.60 10.76
CA LEU A 131 9.79 -7.45 9.76
C LEU A 131 9.75 -8.64 8.80
N PRO A 132 8.57 -9.18 8.51
CA PRO A 132 8.43 -10.22 7.49
C PRO A 132 8.51 -9.63 6.08
N THR A 133 8.52 -10.51 5.08
CA THR A 133 8.28 -10.13 3.68
C THR A 133 6.84 -9.66 3.49
N MET A 134 6.54 -9.08 2.33
CA MET A 134 5.19 -8.75 1.86
C MET A 134 4.48 -9.94 1.21
N LYS A 135 5.17 -11.08 1.13
CA LYS A 135 4.57 -12.37 0.84
C LYS A 135 4.13 -12.98 2.17
N GLU A 136 2.84 -13.34 2.25
CA GLU A 136 2.31 -14.27 3.27
C GLU A 136 2.91 -15.67 3.10
#